data_AF-A0A3E1EG53-F1
#
_entry.id   AF-A0A3E1EG53-F1
#
_cell.length_a   1.000
_cell.length_b   1.000
_cell.length_c   1.000
_cell.angle_alpha   90.00
_cell.angle_beta   90.00
_cell.angle_gamma   90.00
#
_symmetry.space_group_name_H-M   'P 1'
#
loop_
_entity.id
_entity.type
_entity.pdbx_description
1 polymer ?
#
loop_
_entity_poly.entity_id
_entity_poly.type
_entity_poly.pdbx_seq_one_letter_code
_entity_poly.pdbx_strand_id
1 'polypeptide(L)'
;MTTADFQGDLKKLADGWCERRNLIALHHFLPGYFGLNGLTDGFGLLETALKDVLVFAKDVITAEEKSEIKRLLTLVQQAIYTR
;
A
#
# COMPACT_ATOMS: atom_id res chain seq x y z
N MET A 1 -3.93 0.68 16.69
CA MET A 1 -3.60 1.52 15.53
C MET A 1 -4.89 2.09 14.99
N THR A 2 -4.94 3.40 14.82
CA THR A 2 -6.15 4.10 14.34
C THR A 2 -6.17 4.13 12.82
N THR A 3 -7.34 4.38 12.22
CA THR A 3 -7.46 4.58 10.75
C THR A 3 -6.58 5.73 10.26
N ALA A 4 -6.36 6.75 11.10
CA ALA A 4 -5.49 7.89 10.80
C ALA A 4 -4.01 7.47 10.68
N ASP A 5 -3.54 6.57 11.55
CA ASP A 5 -2.17 6.03 11.47
C ASP A 5 -1.97 5.26 10.16
N PHE A 6 -2.94 4.43 9.78
CA PHE A 6 -2.90 3.63 8.56
C PHE A 6 -2.83 4.49 7.27
N GLN A 7 -3.70 5.50 7.16
CA GLN A 7 -3.66 6.42 6.02
C GLN A 7 -2.36 7.25 5.99
N GLY A 8 -1.86 7.64 7.17
CA GLY A 8 -0.57 8.33 7.29
C GLY A 8 0.58 7.49 6.76
N ASP A 9 0.61 6.18 7.05
CA ASP A 9 1.67 5.28 6.59
C ASP A 9 1.60 5.01 5.09
N LEU A 10 0.39 4.87 4.52
CA LEU A 10 0.20 4.81 3.07
C LEU A 10 0.70 6.09 2.37
N LYS A 11 0.41 7.26 2.96
CA LYS A 11 0.86 8.54 2.42
C LYS A 11 2.38 8.64 2.41
N LYS A 12 3.06 8.20 3.48
CA LYS A 12 4.54 8.21 3.54
C LYS A 12 5.17 7.40 2.41
N LEU A 13 4.62 6.23 2.06
CA LEU A 13 5.09 5.46 0.91
C LEU A 13 4.91 6.23 -0.41
N ALA A 14 3.72 6.80 -0.63
CA ALA A 14 3.44 7.59 -1.83
C ALA A 14 4.38 8.80 -1.96
N ASP A 15 4.55 9.57 -0.87
CA ASP A 15 5.43 10.73 -0.83
C ASP A 15 6.89 10.33 -1.13
N GLY A 16 7.41 9.29 -0.48
CA GLY A 16 8.77 8.81 -0.69
C GLY A 16 9.03 8.29 -2.12
N TRP A 17 8.03 7.72 -2.78
CA TRP A 17 8.13 7.36 -4.19
C TRP A 17 8.01 8.56 -5.13
N CYS A 18 7.17 9.55 -4.81
CA CYS A 18 7.08 10.80 -5.54
C CYS A 18 8.40 11.58 -5.51
N GLU A 19 9.01 11.71 -4.33
CA GLU A 19 10.30 12.40 -4.14
C GLU A 19 11.42 11.77 -4.99
N ARG A 20 11.45 10.43 -5.05
CA ARG A 20 12.47 9.68 -5.80
C ARG A 20 12.06 9.35 -7.23
N ARG A 21 10.90 9.82 -7.69
CA ARG A 21 10.32 9.53 -9.01
C ARG A 21 10.27 8.02 -9.31
N ASN A 22 9.92 7.20 -8.31
CA ASN A 22 9.75 5.76 -8.49
C ASN A 22 8.40 5.45 -9.16
N LEU A 23 8.36 5.65 -10.48
CA LEU A 23 7.14 5.53 -11.28
C LEU A 23 6.59 4.09 -11.31
N ILE A 24 7.44 3.07 -11.17
CA ILE A 24 7.00 1.67 -11.16
C ILE A 24 6.19 1.39 -9.90
N ALA A 25 6.70 1.76 -8.71
CA ALA A 25 5.96 1.59 -7.47
C ALA A 25 4.66 2.41 -7.48
N LEU A 26 4.71 3.67 -7.93
CA LEU A 26 3.53 4.53 -8.03
C LEU A 26 2.48 3.97 -8.99
N HIS A 27 2.89 3.45 -10.16
CA HIS A 27 1.97 2.89 -11.14
C HIS A 27 1.12 1.76 -10.56
N HIS A 28 1.72 0.86 -9.79
CA HIS A 28 1.02 -0.26 -9.15
C HIS A 28 0.26 0.14 -7.89
N PHE A 29 0.76 1.14 -7.15
CA PHE A 29 0.17 1.54 -5.87
C PHE A 29 -1.05 2.46 -5.99
N LEU A 30 -0.97 3.49 -6.85
CA LEU A 30 -1.95 4.58 -6.89
C LEU A 30 -3.41 4.12 -7.14
N PRO A 31 -3.68 3.11 -8.00
CA PRO A 31 -5.05 2.62 -8.17
C PRO A 31 -5.68 2.13 -6.87
N GLY A 32 -4.96 1.35 -6.06
CA GLY A 32 -5.45 0.88 -4.76
C GLY A 32 -5.49 1.97 -3.70
N TYR A 33 -4.52 2.89 -3.71
CA TYR A 33 -4.48 4.03 -2.80
C TYR A 33 -5.70 4.94 -2.95
N PHE A 34 -6.06 5.31 -4.18
CA PHE A 34 -7.24 6.15 -4.44
C PHE A 34 -8.55 5.36 -4.41
N GLY A 35 -8.51 4.04 -4.56
CA GLY A 35 -9.67 3.15 -4.41
C GLY A 35 -10.09 2.90 -2.95
N LEU A 36 -9.27 3.30 -1.97
CA LEU A 36 -9.56 3.07 -0.55
C LEU A 36 -10.71 3.97 -0.07
N ASN A 37 -11.89 3.37 0.12
CA ASN A 37 -13.12 4.05 0.54
C ASN A 37 -13.58 3.67 1.97
N GLY A 38 -12.80 2.85 2.69
CA GLY A 38 -13.15 2.35 4.03
C GLY A 38 -14.14 1.17 4.03
N LEU A 39 -14.54 0.67 2.86
CA LEU A 39 -15.36 -0.52 2.66
C LEU A 39 -14.49 -1.70 2.21
N THR A 40 -15.04 -2.92 2.29
CA THR A 40 -14.31 -4.17 2.02
C THR A 40 -13.75 -4.23 0.59
N ASP A 41 -14.48 -3.72 -0.40
CA ASP A 41 -14.05 -3.62 -1.80
C ASP A 41 -12.84 -2.68 -1.94
N GLY A 42 -12.85 -1.52 -1.28
CA GLY A 42 -11.71 -0.60 -1.24
C GLY A 42 -10.47 -1.23 -0.61
N PHE A 43 -10.65 -2.01 0.47
CA PHE A 43 -9.56 -2.78 1.06
C PHE A 43 -9.02 -3.88 0.12
N GLY A 44 -9.87 -4.55 -0.65
CA GLY A 44 -9.45 -5.55 -1.65
C GLY A 44 -8.62 -4.94 -2.80
N LEU A 45 -8.99 -3.75 -3.27
CA LEU A 45 -8.21 -3.00 -4.25
C LEU A 45 -6.83 -2.62 -3.68
N LEU A 46 -6.78 -2.16 -2.44
CA LEU A 46 -5.53 -1.84 -1.77
C LEU A 46 -4.66 -3.09 -1.53
N GLU A 47 -5.25 -4.21 -1.14
CA GLU A 47 -4.53 -5.48 -0.98
C GLU A 47 -3.82 -5.88 -2.28
N THR A 48 -4.54 -5.78 -3.40
CA THR A 48 -4.01 -6.09 -4.73
C THR A 48 -2.87 -5.16 -5.10
N ALA A 49 -3.05 -3.84 -4.93
CA ALA A 49 -2.02 -2.85 -5.22
C ALA A 49 -0.73 -3.06 -4.41
N LEU A 50 -0.84 -3.37 -3.10
CA LEU A 50 0.32 -3.65 -2.26
C LEU A 50 1.07 -4.93 -2.71
N LYS A 51 0.34 -5.98 -3.11
CA LYS A 51 0.94 -7.20 -3.69
C LYS A 51 1.65 -6.92 -5.01
N ASP A 52 1.03 -6.11 -5.88
CA ASP A 52 1.61 -5.75 -7.17
C ASP A 52 2.92 -4.97 -7.00
N VAL A 53 3.00 -4.03 -6.04
CA VAL A 53 4.27 -3.36 -5.73
C VAL A 53 5.34 -4.36 -5.28
N LEU A 54 5.01 -5.34 -4.44
CA LEU A 54 5.96 -6.37 -3.99
C LEU A 54 6.47 -7.27 -5.13
N VAL A 55 5.70 -7.42 -6.20
CA VAL A 55 6.04 -8.27 -7.35
C VAL A 55 6.77 -7.47 -8.42
N PHE A 56 6.17 -6.39 -8.88
CA PHE A 56 6.60 -5.65 -10.07
C PHE A 56 7.57 -4.51 -9.77
N ALA A 57 7.58 -3.98 -8.53
CA ALA A 57 8.52 -2.94 -8.11
C ALA A 57 9.65 -3.47 -7.21
N LYS A 58 9.80 -4.81 -7.09
CA LYS A 58 10.71 -5.47 -6.15
C LYS A 58 12.18 -5.00 -6.25
N ASP A 59 12.62 -4.61 -7.43
CA ASP A 59 14.01 -4.24 -7.73
C ASP A 59 14.27 -2.73 -7.52
N VAL A 60 13.22 -1.94 -7.26
CA VAL A 60 13.27 -0.47 -7.14
C VAL A 60 12.76 0.06 -5.79
N ILE A 61 12.20 -0.80 -4.94
CA ILE A 61 11.81 -0.46 -3.56
C ILE A 61 12.91 -0.85 -2.57
N THR A 62 13.03 -0.12 -1.46
CA THR A 62 14.01 -0.45 -0.41
C THR A 62 13.55 -1.61 0.48
N ALA A 63 14.45 -2.14 1.30
CA ALA A 63 14.12 -3.17 2.28
C ALA A 63 13.13 -2.68 3.35
N GLU A 64 13.26 -1.41 3.73
CA GLU A 64 12.37 -0.74 4.68
C GLU A 64 10.97 -0.59 4.09
N GLU A 65 10.86 -0.13 2.85
CA GLU A 65 9.58 0.00 2.14
C GLU A 65 8.92 -1.36 1.95
N LYS A 66 9.70 -2.38 1.57
CA LYS A 66 9.20 -3.75 1.45
C LYS A 66 8.65 -4.28 2.79
N SER A 67 9.31 -3.98 3.89
CA SER A 67 8.86 -4.38 5.23
C SER A 67 7.58 -3.65 5.61
N GLU A 68 7.50 -2.36 5.28
CA GLU A 68 6.33 -1.53 5.55
C GLU A 68 5.11 -1.96 4.71
N ILE A 69 5.30 -2.26 3.43
CA ILE A 69 4.24 -2.80 2.57
C ILE A 69 3.70 -4.12 3.15
N LYS A 70 4.57 -5.02 3.62
CA LYS A 70 4.13 -6.28 4.25
C LYS A 70 3.35 -6.03 5.53
N ARG A 71 3.78 -5.08 6.35
CA ARG A 71 3.05 -4.68 7.56
C ARG A 71 1.65 -4.16 7.22
N LEU A 72 1.56 -3.27 6.22
CA LEU A 72 0.29 -2.73 5.71
C LEU A 72 -0.62 -3.82 5.15
N LEU A 73 -0.05 -4.78 4.41
CA LEU A 73 -0.80 -5.91 3.85
C LEU A 73 -1.48 -6.75 4.94
N THR A 74 -0.78 -7.06 6.04
CA THR A 74 -1.35 -7.79 7.17
C THR A 74 -2.56 -7.06 7.76
N LEU A 75 -2.51 -5.73 7.84
CA LEU A 75 -3.61 -4.93 8.40
C LEU A 75 -4.81 -4.87 7.46
N VAL A 76 -4.56 -4.75 6.16
CA VAL A 76 -5.61 -4.82 5.13
C VAL A 76 -6.29 -6.18 5.17
N GLN A 77 -5.53 -7.26 5.27
CA GLN A 77 -6.09 -8.61 5.39
C GLN A 77 -6.92 -8.79 6.67
N GLN A 78 -6.49 -8.23 7.79
CA GLN A 78 -7.31 -8.20 9.00
C GLN A 78 -8.63 -7.45 8.77
N ALA A 79 -8.62 -6.32 8.07
CA ALA A 79 -9.85 -5.57 7.77
C ALA A 79 -10.81 -6.32 6.83
N ILE A 80 -10.29 -7.16 5.93
CA ILE A 80 -11.08 -7.97 5.00
C ILE A 80 -11.64 -9.24 5.67
N TYR A 81 -10.81 -9.99 6.40
CA TYR A 81 -11.13 -11.34 6.87
C TYR A 81 -11.62 -11.42 8.32
N THR A 82 -11.61 -10.31 9.08
CA THR A 82 -12.08 -10.28 10.49
C THR A 82 -13.54 -9.79 10.59
N ARG A 83 -14.34 -9.95 9.53
CA ARG A 83 -15.77 -9.60 9.53
C ARG A 83 -16.65 -10.84 9.51
#